data_AF-A0AA90KK25-F1
#
_entry.id   AF-A0AA90KK25-F1
#
_cell.length_a   1.000
_cell.length_b   1.000
_cell.length_c   1.000
_cell.angle_alpha   90.00
_cell.angle_beta   90.00
_cell.angle_gamma   90.00
#
_symmetry.space_group_name_H-M   'P 1'
#
loop_
_entity.id
_entity.type
_entity.pdbx_description
1 polymer ?
#
loop_
_entity_poly.entity_id
_entity_poly.type
_entity_poly.pdbx_seq_one_letter_code
_entity_poly.pdbx_strand_id
1 'polypeptide(L)'
;MLTPPAFASFDQAYAAVLQHVNDRHEYANFPRGNDSRECIGVNFQLTDPRGRTPFNPVYHFAEALWYLGGRRDLDMIAHYAPRRHADLPRGHHDRRLRLRFPDLRPRRRLASAVTR
;
A
#
# COMPACT_ATOMS: atom_id res chain seq x y z
N MET A 1 13.91 13.76 -23.18
CA MET A 1 13.12 12.80 -22.39
C MET A 1 12.95 13.38 -20.99
N LEU A 2 11.72 13.52 -20.50
CA LEU A 2 11.46 13.90 -19.11
C LEU A 2 11.64 12.66 -18.23
N THR A 3 12.88 12.32 -17.92
CA THR A 3 13.17 11.23 -16.99
C THR A 3 12.89 11.72 -15.58
N PRO A 4 12.01 11.05 -14.82
CA PRO A 4 11.75 11.43 -13.44
C PRO A 4 13.02 11.26 -12.59
N PRO A 5 13.18 12.04 -11.50
CA PRO A 5 14.32 11.91 -10.60
C PRO A 5 14.37 10.50 -9.99
N ALA A 6 15.58 9.93 -9.93
CA ALA A 6 15.84 8.63 -9.35
C ALA A 6 16.45 8.77 -7.95
N PHE A 7 15.93 8.00 -7.00
CA PHE A 7 16.37 7.97 -5.61
C PHE A 7 16.81 6.57 -5.21
N ALA A 8 17.77 6.48 -4.30
CA ALA A 8 18.28 5.19 -3.84
C ALA A 8 17.28 4.44 -2.94
N SER A 9 16.53 5.18 -2.12
CA SER A 9 15.60 4.66 -1.12
C SER A 9 14.30 5.47 -1.07
N PHE A 10 13.26 4.87 -0.48
CA PHE A 10 11.98 5.55 -0.34
C PHE A 10 12.06 6.76 0.60
N ASP A 11 12.85 6.71 1.67
CA ASP A 11 12.97 7.82 2.62
C ASP A 11 13.53 9.09 1.97
N GLN A 12 14.52 8.94 1.08
CA GLN A 12 15.06 10.06 0.31
C GLN A 12 14.02 10.66 -0.63
N ALA A 13 13.30 9.80 -1.37
CA ALA A 13 12.23 10.25 -2.26
C ALA A 13 11.11 10.96 -1.47
N TYR A 14 10.70 10.39 -0.33
CA TYR A 14 9.68 10.95 0.53
C TYR A 14 10.06 12.34 1.04
N ALA A 15 11.27 12.51 1.60
CA ALA A 15 11.74 13.79 2.09
C ALA A 15 11.83 14.84 0.97
N ALA A 16 12.36 14.45 -0.21
CA ALA A 16 12.49 15.35 -1.35
C ALA A 16 11.12 15.82 -1.89
N VAL A 17 10.16 14.90 -2.00
CA VAL A 17 8.79 15.23 -2.45
C VAL A 17 8.07 16.08 -1.41
N LEU A 18 8.19 15.76 -0.13
CA LEU A 18 7.56 16.54 0.94
C LEU A 18 8.08 17.97 0.96
N GLN A 19 9.40 18.15 0.85
CA GLN A 19 10.00 19.48 0.74
C GLN A 19 9.51 20.21 -0.51
N HIS A 20 9.45 19.53 -1.66
CA HIS A 20 8.95 20.12 -2.90
C HIS A 20 7.50 20.62 -2.77
N VAL A 21 6.59 19.80 -2.23
CA VAL A 21 5.19 20.20 -2.03
C VAL A 21 5.08 21.32 -1.00
N ASN A 22 5.89 21.29 0.06
CA ASN A 22 5.85 22.34 1.07
C ASN A 22 6.27 23.71 0.50
N ASP A 23 7.38 23.73 -0.24
CA ASP A 23 8.05 24.96 -0.66
C ASP A 23 7.58 25.46 -2.03
N ARG A 24 7.06 24.57 -2.89
CA ARG A 24 6.75 24.84 -4.31
C ARG A 24 5.42 24.25 -4.78
N HIS A 25 4.43 24.13 -3.90
CA HIS A 25 3.07 23.73 -4.30
C HIS A 25 2.52 24.61 -5.43
N GLU A 26 1.81 23.97 -6.36
CA GLU A 26 1.14 24.65 -7.47
C GLU A 26 -0.24 25.15 -7.04
N TYR A 27 -0.88 24.43 -6.12
CA TYR A 27 -2.23 24.71 -5.66
C TYR A 27 -2.32 24.65 -4.13
N ALA A 28 -3.13 25.57 -3.58
CA ALA A 28 -3.69 25.47 -2.25
C ALA A 28 -5.20 25.27 -2.41
N ASN A 29 -5.75 24.15 -1.91
CA ASN A 29 -7.13 23.77 -2.16
C ASN A 29 -7.77 23.08 -0.94
N PHE A 30 -9.06 22.74 -1.07
CA PHE A 30 -9.88 22.24 0.04
C PHE A 30 -10.70 20.98 -0.31
N PRO A 31 -10.07 19.90 -0.82
CA PRO A 31 -10.78 18.70 -1.22
C PRO A 31 -11.46 18.03 -0.01
N ARG A 32 -12.77 17.79 -0.13
CA ARG A 32 -13.61 17.17 0.92
C ARG A 32 -13.54 17.89 2.28
N GLY A 33 -13.19 19.17 2.29
CA GLY A 33 -13.09 19.93 3.54
C GLY A 33 -11.72 19.89 4.22
N ASN A 34 -10.66 19.43 3.53
CA ASN A 34 -9.31 19.36 4.09
C ASN A 34 -8.38 20.35 3.39
N ASP A 35 -7.84 21.32 4.15
CA ASP A 35 -6.84 22.25 3.64
C ASP A 35 -5.60 21.49 3.17
N SER A 36 -5.25 21.69 1.90
CA SER A 36 -4.22 20.90 1.23
C SER A 36 -3.33 21.78 0.36
N ARG A 37 -2.04 21.42 0.32
CA ARG A 37 -1.06 21.91 -0.66
C ARG A 37 -0.79 20.80 -1.65
N GLU A 38 -0.85 21.11 -2.94
CA GLU A 38 -0.83 20.09 -3.99
C GLU A 38 0.08 20.50 -5.15
N CYS A 39 0.83 19.52 -5.66
CA CYS A 39 1.55 19.56 -6.94
C CYS A 39 0.98 18.44 -7.81
N ILE A 40 0.65 18.72 -9.08
CA ILE A 40 0.09 17.71 -9.98
C ILE A 40 1.21 17.02 -10.78
N GLY A 41 1.05 15.72 -11.05
CA GLY A 41 1.96 15.00 -11.94
C GLY A 41 3.36 14.74 -11.38
N VAL A 42 3.52 14.74 -10.05
CA VAL A 42 4.80 14.40 -9.39
C VAL A 42 5.08 12.91 -9.54
N ASN A 43 6.27 12.59 -10.07
CA ASN A 43 6.73 11.22 -10.29
C ASN A 43 8.20 11.09 -9.87
N PHE A 44 8.60 9.91 -9.38
CA PHE A 44 9.98 9.57 -9.07
C PHE A 44 10.26 8.09 -9.31
N GLN A 45 11.54 7.72 -9.36
CA GLN A 45 11.99 6.33 -9.47
C GLN A 45 12.77 5.93 -8.22
N LEU A 46 12.64 4.67 -7.82
CA LEU A 46 13.49 4.05 -6.81
C LEU A 46 14.45 3.08 -7.50
N THR A 47 15.75 3.23 -7.26
CA THR A 47 16.75 2.30 -7.80
C THR A 47 16.79 0.99 -7.01
N ASP A 48 16.48 1.03 -5.70
CA ASP A 48 16.22 -0.16 -4.89
C ASP A 48 14.80 -0.11 -4.28
N PRO A 49 13.81 -0.81 -4.89
CA PRO A 49 12.45 -0.82 -4.38
C PRO A 49 12.26 -1.68 -3.12
N ARG A 50 13.29 -2.43 -2.67
CA ARG A 50 13.24 -3.21 -1.43
C ARG A 50 13.51 -2.33 -0.21
N GLY A 51 14.29 -1.26 -0.36
CA GLY A 51 14.53 -0.21 0.63
C GLY A 51 13.34 0.72 0.87
N ARG A 52 12.11 0.18 0.88
CA ARG A 52 10.84 0.91 1.06
C ARG A 52 10.21 0.72 2.44
N THR A 53 10.96 0.16 3.39
CA THR A 53 10.42 -0.18 4.71
C THR A 53 10.18 1.09 5.52
N PRO A 54 8.93 1.42 5.91
CA PRO A 54 8.66 2.70 6.55
C PRO A 54 8.78 2.61 8.08
N PHE A 55 8.71 3.76 8.75
CA PHE A 55 8.83 3.91 10.20
C PHE A 55 7.86 3.07 11.05
N ASN A 56 6.72 2.61 10.53
CA ASN A 56 5.82 1.67 11.19
C ASN A 56 5.70 0.36 10.38
N PRO A 57 6.64 -0.57 10.52
CA PRO A 57 6.65 -1.78 9.70
C PRO A 57 5.43 -2.68 9.96
N VAL A 58 4.94 -2.76 11.20
CA VAL A 58 3.81 -3.63 11.57
C VAL A 58 2.56 -3.25 10.80
N TYR A 59 2.21 -1.96 10.78
CA TYR A 59 1.05 -1.48 10.06
C TYR A 59 1.16 -1.73 8.54
N HIS A 60 2.31 -1.42 7.94
CA HIS A 60 2.49 -1.58 6.50
C HIS A 60 2.44 -3.05 6.06
N PHE A 61 2.96 -3.97 6.87
CA PHE A 61 2.80 -5.40 6.60
C PHE A 61 1.36 -5.86 6.81
N ALA A 62 0.67 -5.39 7.86
CA ALA A 62 -0.74 -5.69 8.07
C ALA A 62 -1.60 -5.21 6.89
N GLU A 63 -1.34 -4.01 6.38
CA GLU A 63 -2.01 -3.45 5.21
C GLU A 63 -1.71 -4.24 3.93
N ALA A 64 -0.44 -4.57 3.68
CA ALA A 64 -0.05 -5.37 2.53
C ALA A 64 -0.73 -6.75 2.54
N LEU A 65 -0.79 -7.41 3.71
CA LEU A 65 -1.48 -8.69 3.87
C LEU A 65 -3.00 -8.54 3.77
N TRP A 66 -3.58 -7.43 4.23
CA TRP A 66 -5.00 -7.11 4.08
C TRP A 66 -5.38 -7.00 2.59
N TYR A 67 -4.59 -6.29 1.79
CA TYR A 67 -4.76 -6.22 0.34
C TYR A 67 -4.57 -7.58 -0.34
N LEU A 68 -3.49 -8.30 -0.01
CA LEU A 68 -3.19 -9.60 -0.62
C LEU A 68 -4.26 -10.65 -0.29
N GLY A 69 -4.83 -10.60 0.92
CA GLY A 69 -5.93 -11.45 1.34
C GLY A 69 -7.28 -11.10 0.72
N GLY A 70 -7.37 -10.01 -0.05
CA GLY A 70 -8.61 -9.53 -0.66
C GLY A 70 -9.67 -9.11 0.37
N ARG A 71 -9.24 -8.77 1.59
CA ARG A 71 -10.15 -8.34 2.65
C ARG A 71 -10.70 -6.96 2.34
N ARG A 72 -11.92 -6.71 2.82
CA ARG A 72 -12.62 -5.41 2.69
C ARG A 72 -13.14 -4.90 4.03
N ASP A 73 -12.96 -5.67 5.10
CA ASP A 73 -13.36 -5.28 6.44
C ASP A 73 -12.35 -4.28 7.02
N LEU A 74 -12.87 -3.18 7.57
CA LEU A 74 -12.04 -2.17 8.24
C LEU A 74 -11.66 -2.60 9.66
N ASP A 75 -12.36 -3.56 10.26
CA ASP A 75 -12.11 -4.01 11.64
C ASP A 75 -10.68 -4.53 11.82
N MET A 76 -10.18 -5.34 10.88
CA MET A 76 -8.80 -5.84 10.96
C MET A 76 -7.78 -4.73 10.83
N ILE A 77 -7.91 -3.85 9.84
CA ILE A 77 -6.88 -2.82 9.59
C ILE A 77 -6.94 -1.69 10.61
N ALA A 78 -8.13 -1.42 11.18
CA ALA A 78 -8.31 -0.43 12.22
C ALA A 78 -7.66 -0.83 13.55
N HIS A 79 -7.46 -2.13 13.81
CA HIS A 79 -6.64 -2.59 14.94
C HIS A 79 -5.23 -1.99 14.92
N TYR A 80 -4.63 -1.84 13.73
CA TYR A 80 -3.28 -1.30 13.55
C TYR A 80 -3.25 0.21 13.30
N ALA A 81 -4.37 0.79 12.84
CA ALA A 81 -4.54 2.23 12.66
C ALA A 81 -5.96 2.67 13.06
N PRO A 82 -6.21 2.98 14.35
CA PRO A 82 -7.56 3.23 14.87
C PRO A 82 -8.33 4.34 14.16
N ARG A 83 -7.63 5.33 13.59
CA ARG A 83 -8.25 6.42 12.80
C ARG A 83 -8.97 5.93 11.55
N ARG A 84 -8.67 4.74 11.03
CA ARG A 84 -9.39 4.11 9.90
C ARG A 84 -10.87 3.86 10.23
N HIS A 85 -11.27 3.85 11.50
CA HIS A 85 -12.70 3.82 11.86
C HIS A 85 -13.47 5.07 11.38
N ALA A 86 -12.80 6.20 11.17
CA ALA A 86 -13.44 7.39 10.61
C ALA A 86 -13.83 7.22 9.13
N ASP A 87 -13.20 6.27 8.43
CA ASP A 87 -13.50 5.95 7.03
C ASP A 87 -14.73 5.03 6.90
N LEU A 88 -15.20 4.44 8.01
CA LEU A 88 -16.42 3.64 8.03
C LEU A 88 -17.61 4.55 7.70
N PRO A 89 -18.43 4.20 6.69
CA PRO A 89 -19.76 4.75 6.60
C PRO A 89 -20.47 4.45 7.92
N ARG A 90 -21.11 5.46 8.53
CA ARG A 90 -21.99 5.24 9.69
C ARG A 90 -23.11 4.28 9.26
N GLY A 91 -22.94 2.98 9.50
CA GLY A 91 -23.96 1.95 9.23
C GLY A 91 -23.52 0.61 8.62
N HIS A 92 -22.24 0.33 8.36
CA HIS A 92 -21.85 -0.96 7.76
C HIS A 92 -21.27 -1.95 8.79
N HIS A 93 -22.12 -2.84 9.31
CA HIS A 93 -21.68 -4.12 9.88
C HIS A 93 -21.68 -5.20 8.78
N ASP A 94 -20.54 -5.88 8.66
CA ASP A 94 -20.27 -7.18 8.03
C ASP A 94 -21.08 -7.59 6.78
N ARG A 95 -20.52 -7.36 5.58
CA ARG A 95 -20.83 -8.17 4.39
C ARG A 95 -19.61 -8.98 4.00
N ARG A 96 -19.52 -10.21 4.52
CA ARG A 96 -18.51 -11.22 4.15
C ARG A 96 -18.60 -11.58 2.67
N LEU A 97 -17.84 -10.87 1.84
CA LEU A 97 -17.45 -11.37 0.51
C LEU A 97 -16.32 -12.38 0.69
N ARG A 98 -16.68 -13.66 0.82
CA ARG A 98 -15.73 -14.78 0.74
C ARG A 98 -15.13 -14.83 -0.67
N LEU A 99 -13.93 -14.27 -0.86
CA LEU A 99 -13.07 -14.69 -1.96
C LEU A 99 -12.61 -16.12 -1.64
N ARG A 100 -13.20 -17.11 -2.33
CA ARG A 100 -12.68 -18.49 -2.33
C ARG A 100 -11.36 -18.48 -3.10
N PHE A 101 -10.25 -18.59 -2.38
CA PHE A 101 -8.99 -19.02 -2.99
C PHE A 101 -9.11 -20.50 -3.39
N PRO A 102 -8.67 -20.91 -4.59
CA PRO A 102 -8.60 -22.32 -4.94
C PRO A 102 -7.54 -23.02 -4.10
N ASP A 103 -7.92 -24.16 -3.53
CA ASP A 103 -7.11 -25.04 -2.69
C ASP A 103 -5.84 -25.48 -3.44
N LEU A 104 -4.69 -24.85 -3.13
CA LEU A 104 -3.38 -25.28 -3.62
C LEU A 104 -2.92 -26.51 -2.83
N ARG A 105 -3.51 -27.67 -3.15
CA ARG A 105 -2.96 -28.94 -2.69
C ARG A 105 -1.63 -29.23 -3.40
N PRO A 106 -0.60 -29.69 -2.67
CA PRO A 106 0.67 -30.03 -3.28
C PRO A 106 0.47 -31.26 -4.20
N ARG A 107 0.77 -31.09 -5.50
CA ARG A 107 0.86 -32.21 -6.44
C ARG A 107 1.97 -33.15 -5.97
N ARG A 108 1.59 -34.32 -5.46
CA ARG A 108 2.50 -35.46 -5.25
C ARG A 108 3.26 -35.71 -6.56
N ARG A 109 4.59 -35.53 -6.52
CA ARG A 109 5.48 -36.01 -7.57
C ARG A 109 5.36 -37.54 -7.61
N LEU A 110 4.89 -38.08 -8.74
CA LEU A 110 5.08 -39.49 -9.05
C LEU A 110 6.58 -39.65 -9.33
N ALA A 111 7.27 -40.33 -8.42
CA ALA A 111 8.64 -40.76 -8.62
C ALA A 111 8.68 -41.78 -9.77
N SER A 112 9.55 -41.50 -10.73
CA SER A 112 9.90 -42.35 -11.86
C SER A 112 10.44 -43.68 -11.34
N ALA A 113 9.78 -44.79 -11.66
CA ALA A 113 10.36 -46.12 -11.51
C ALA A 113 11.18 -46.43 -12.78
N VAL A 114 12.48 -46.19 -12.69
CA VAL A 114 13.50 -46.86 -13.48
C VAL A 114 13.69 -48.23 -12.85
N THR A 115 13.43 -49.32 -13.57
CA THR A 115 14.09 -50.62 -13.34
C THR A 115 13.98 -51.50 -14.59
N ARG A 116 15.15 -51.73 -15.19
CA ARG A 116 15.67 -52.90 -15.94
C ARG A 116 14.83 -53.53 -17.06
#